data_AF-A0A529SIV7-F1
#
_entry.id   AF-A0A529SIV7-F1
#
_cell.length_a   1.000
_cell.length_b   1.000
_cell.length_c   1.000
_cell.angle_alpha   90.00
_cell.angle_beta   90.00
_cell.angle_gamma   90.00
#
_symmetry.space_group_name_H-M   'P 1'
#
loop_
_entity.id
_entity.type
_entity.pdbx_description
1 polymer ?
#
loop_
_entity_poly.entity_id
_entity_poly.type
_entity_poly.pdbx_seq_one_letter_code
_entity_poly.pdbx_strand_id
1 'polypeptide(L)'
;GGQPGDTGTLERADGGRIAIAATITGETKDEIIHVPAPEQPLPAVGERLKLSIDWERRHLLMRMHTACHLLTVVCPFPITGAAVAEDDSRVDFDIPDTGFTKEDVTARLMELVRADHPVFTRLITDEELAANPGLVKSKNVRPPV
;
A
#
# COMPACT_ATOMS: atom_id res chain seq x y z
N GLY A 1 3.86 0.22 -4.53
CA GLY A 1 5.01 0.56 -3.67
C GLY A 1 5.01 -0.34 -2.46
N GLY A 2 5.49 -1.58 -2.62
CA GLY A 2 5.59 -2.55 -1.52
C GLY A 2 4.28 -3.20 -1.06
N GLN A 3 3.11 -2.58 -1.26
CA GLN A 3 1.81 -3.20 -0.94
C GLN A 3 1.37 -4.20 -2.03
N PRO A 4 0.93 -5.41 -1.66
CA PRO A 4 0.38 -6.40 -2.59
C PRO A 4 -0.94 -5.90 -3.17
N GLY A 5 -1.26 -6.39 -4.37
CA GLY A 5 -2.57 -6.16 -4.95
C GLY A 5 -3.68 -6.85 -4.17
N ASP A 6 -4.90 -6.36 -4.39
CA ASP A 6 -6.07 -6.90 -3.73
C ASP A 6 -6.61 -8.15 -4.44
N THR A 7 -7.39 -8.88 -3.65
CA THR A 7 -8.19 -10.02 -4.07
C THR A 7 -9.68 -9.65 -4.01
N GLY A 8 -10.52 -10.52 -4.54
CA GLY A 8 -11.96 -10.29 -4.51
C GLY A 8 -12.71 -11.17 -5.50
N THR A 9 -13.84 -10.69 -5.98
CA THR A 9 -14.66 -11.40 -6.95
C THR A 9 -15.19 -10.50 -8.05
N LEU A 10 -15.30 -11.04 -9.25
CA LEU A 10 -16.10 -10.50 -10.35
C LEU A 10 -17.45 -11.23 -10.37
N GLU A 11 -18.55 -10.49 -10.40
CA GLU A 11 -19.92 -11.00 -10.46
C GLU A 11 -20.52 -10.70 -11.84
N ARG A 12 -21.03 -11.73 -12.50
CA ARG A 12 -21.70 -11.68 -13.80
C ARG A 12 -23.18 -11.34 -13.66
N ALA A 13 -23.80 -10.94 -14.76
CA ALA A 13 -25.23 -10.61 -14.79
C ALA A 13 -26.16 -11.80 -14.45
N ASP A 14 -25.69 -13.03 -14.69
CA ASP A 14 -26.41 -14.27 -14.35
C ASP A 14 -26.18 -14.72 -12.89
N GLY A 15 -25.41 -13.94 -12.10
CA GLY A 15 -25.03 -14.27 -10.73
C GLY A 15 -23.79 -15.18 -10.63
N GLY A 16 -23.22 -15.62 -11.75
CA GLY A 16 -21.96 -16.36 -11.78
C GLY A 16 -20.81 -15.52 -11.21
N ARG A 17 -19.90 -16.16 -10.47
CA ARG A 17 -18.78 -15.49 -9.83
C ARG A 17 -17.44 -16.01 -10.34
N ILE A 18 -16.47 -15.11 -10.43
CA ILE A 18 -15.06 -15.40 -10.73
C ILE A 18 -14.26 -14.93 -9.53
N ALA A 19 -13.61 -15.85 -8.83
CA ALA A 19 -12.69 -15.49 -7.75
C ALA A 19 -11.38 -14.92 -8.34
N ILE A 20 -10.92 -13.78 -7.81
CA ILE A 20 -9.67 -13.12 -8.19
C ILE A 20 -8.67 -13.32 -7.05
N ALA A 21 -7.60 -14.06 -7.33
CA ALA A 21 -6.58 -14.42 -6.37
C ALA A 21 -5.49 -13.35 -6.21
N ALA A 22 -5.31 -12.49 -7.21
CA ALA A 22 -4.39 -11.36 -7.14
C ALA A 22 -4.74 -10.30 -8.18
N THR A 23 -4.24 -9.09 -7.96
CA THR A 23 -4.23 -8.02 -8.97
C THR A 23 -2.79 -7.53 -9.11
N ILE A 24 -2.28 -7.44 -10.34
CA ILE A 24 -0.90 -7.00 -10.61
C ILE A 24 -0.90 -5.93 -11.70
N THR A 25 0.18 -5.17 -11.78
CA THR A 25 0.42 -4.29 -12.94
C THR A 25 0.97 -5.11 -14.10
N GLY A 26 0.57 -4.77 -15.32
CA GLY A 26 1.09 -5.36 -16.56
C GLY A 26 2.43 -4.74 -16.96
N GLU A 27 2.61 -4.51 -18.26
CA GLU A 27 3.85 -3.90 -18.80
C GLU A 27 4.02 -2.47 -18.28
N THR A 28 2.91 -1.78 -18.04
CA THR A 28 2.85 -0.43 -17.48
C THR A 28 2.08 -0.40 -16.16
N LYS A 29 2.25 0.67 -15.39
CA LYS A 29 1.49 0.87 -14.14
C LYS A 29 0.01 1.17 -14.37
N ASP A 30 -0.34 1.59 -15.58
CA ASP A 30 -1.72 1.90 -15.97
C ASP A 30 -2.49 0.65 -16.43
N GLU A 31 -1.77 -0.45 -16.69
CA GLU A 31 -2.35 -1.72 -17.03
C GLU A 31 -2.59 -2.55 -15.77
N ILE A 32 -3.86 -2.79 -15.44
CA ILE A 32 -4.26 -3.56 -14.25
C ILE A 32 -4.76 -4.94 -14.66
N ILE A 33 -4.00 -5.96 -14.28
CA ILE A 33 -4.31 -7.37 -14.56
C ILE A 33 -4.98 -7.99 -13.33
N HIS A 34 -6.21 -8.45 -13.51
CA HIS A 34 -6.90 -9.28 -12.51
C HIS A 34 -6.56 -10.73 -12.77
N VAL A 35 -5.95 -11.41 -11.81
CA VAL A 35 -5.52 -12.81 -11.90
C VAL A 35 -6.60 -13.70 -11.27
N PRO A 36 -7.35 -14.48 -12.05
CA PRO A 36 -8.33 -15.40 -11.50
C PRO A 36 -7.65 -16.47 -10.62
N ALA A 37 -8.36 -16.93 -9.60
CA ALA A 37 -7.95 -18.11 -8.86
C ALA A 37 -7.90 -19.35 -9.79
N PRO A 38 -7.16 -20.41 -9.41
CA PRO A 38 -7.12 -21.64 -10.20
C PRO A 38 -8.52 -22.14 -10.56
N GLU A 39 -8.67 -22.65 -11.79
CA GLU A 39 -9.90 -23.23 -12.32
C GLU A 39 -11.10 -22.27 -12.48
N GLN A 40 -10.89 -20.96 -12.26
CA GLN A 40 -11.93 -19.97 -12.51
C GLN A 40 -12.08 -19.66 -14.01
N PRO A 41 -13.31 -19.49 -14.51
CA PRO A 41 -13.54 -19.13 -15.90
C PRO A 41 -13.12 -17.69 -16.18
N LEU A 42 -12.61 -17.41 -17.37
CA LEU A 42 -12.34 -16.04 -17.82
C LEU A 42 -13.63 -15.33 -18.22
N PRO A 43 -13.73 -14.01 -18.00
CA PRO A 43 -14.80 -13.21 -18.59
C PRO A 43 -14.59 -13.04 -20.09
N ALA A 44 -15.68 -12.80 -20.83
CA ALA A 44 -15.59 -12.43 -22.23
C ALA A 44 -15.18 -10.96 -22.38
N VAL A 45 -14.48 -10.63 -23.46
CA VAL A 45 -14.16 -9.22 -23.78
C VAL A 45 -15.46 -8.44 -24.00
N GLY A 46 -15.59 -7.31 -23.30
CA GLY A 46 -16.81 -6.48 -23.32
C GLY A 46 -17.91 -6.93 -22.35
N GLU A 47 -17.71 -8.01 -21.59
CA GLU A 47 -18.64 -8.45 -20.56
C GLU A 47 -18.72 -7.42 -19.42
N ARG A 48 -19.95 -7.07 -19.03
CA ARG A 48 -20.18 -6.19 -17.87
C ARG A 48 -20.13 -7.02 -16.60
N LEU A 49 -19.26 -6.62 -15.68
CA LEU A 49 -19.05 -7.29 -14.40
C LEU A 49 -19.24 -6.30 -13.25
N LYS A 50 -19.69 -6.80 -12.10
CA LYS A 50 -19.65 -6.08 -10.83
C LYS A 50 -18.45 -6.59 -10.03
N LEU A 51 -17.60 -5.67 -9.61
CA LEU A 51 -16.38 -5.99 -8.86
C LEU A 51 -16.65 -5.82 -7.36
N SER A 52 -16.06 -6.70 -6.55
CA SER A 52 -16.05 -6.57 -5.09
C SER A 52 -14.71 -7.02 -4.57
N ILE A 53 -14.07 -6.20 -3.75
CA ILE A 53 -12.81 -6.54 -3.11
C ILE A 53 -13.05 -7.36 -1.86
N ASP A 54 -12.07 -8.16 -1.47
CA ASP A 54 -11.98 -8.69 -0.11
C ASP A 54 -11.71 -7.51 0.85
N TRP A 55 -12.76 -7.08 1.55
CA TRP A 55 -12.70 -5.92 2.41
C TRP A 55 -11.84 -6.15 3.65
N GLU A 56 -11.88 -7.35 4.22
CA GLU A 56 -11.10 -7.68 5.42
C GLU A 56 -9.60 -7.58 5.10
N ARG A 57 -9.18 -8.23 4.01
CA ARG A 57 -7.82 -8.09 3.46
C ARG A 57 -7.45 -6.64 3.21
N ARG A 58 -8.27 -5.91 2.46
CA ARG A 58 -8.00 -4.51 2.09
C ARG A 58 -7.79 -3.65 3.34
N HIS A 59 -8.63 -3.82 4.34
CA HIS A 59 -8.58 -3.03 5.56
C HIS A 59 -7.33 -3.35 6.39
N LEU A 60 -6.89 -4.61 6.46
CA LEU A 60 -5.61 -4.97 7.08
C LEU A 60 -4.43 -4.31 6.37
N LEU A 61 -4.39 -4.35 5.04
CA LEU A 61 -3.35 -3.67 4.25
C LEU A 61 -3.34 -2.16 4.47
N MET A 62 -4.51 -1.52 4.57
CA MET A 62 -4.63 -0.09 4.91
C MET A 62 -4.01 0.19 6.29
N ARG A 63 -4.38 -0.59 7.31
CA ARG A 63 -3.84 -0.44 8.67
C ARG A 63 -2.32 -0.58 8.69
N MET A 64 -1.79 -1.60 8.01
CA MET A 64 -0.35 -1.87 7.94
C MET A 64 0.40 -0.76 7.20
N HIS A 65 -0.10 -0.30 6.07
CA HIS A 65 0.54 0.78 5.31
C HIS A 65 0.52 2.10 6.09
N THR A 66 -0.59 2.45 6.74
CA THR A 66 -0.64 3.63 7.62
C THR A 66 0.35 3.48 8.79
N ALA A 67 0.46 2.32 9.41
CA ALA A 67 1.46 2.07 10.46
C ALA A 67 2.91 2.25 9.94
N CYS A 68 3.21 1.78 8.73
CA CYS A 68 4.50 2.06 8.08
C CYS A 68 4.73 3.57 7.94
N HIS A 69 3.74 4.36 7.54
CA HIS A 69 3.87 5.82 7.50
C HIS A 69 4.14 6.43 8.87
N LEU A 70 3.46 5.97 9.93
CA LEU A 70 3.72 6.44 11.29
C LEU A 70 5.14 6.11 11.76
N LEU A 71 5.68 4.93 11.41
CA LEU A 71 7.08 4.59 11.68
C LEU A 71 8.04 5.60 11.05
N THR A 72 7.75 6.11 9.85
CA THR A 72 8.58 7.17 9.22
C THR A 72 8.49 8.54 9.91
N VAL A 73 7.57 8.72 10.85
CA VAL A 73 7.49 9.91 11.72
C VAL A 73 8.30 9.67 12.99
N VAL A 74 8.18 8.48 13.58
CA VAL A 74 8.92 8.08 14.80
C VAL A 74 10.42 7.96 14.53
N CYS A 75 10.78 7.40 13.38
CA CYS A 75 12.14 7.17 12.90
C CYS A 75 12.41 8.11 11.70
N PRO A 76 12.87 9.36 11.93
CA PRO A 76 13.07 10.35 10.88
C PRO A 76 14.39 10.13 10.11
N PHE A 77 14.63 8.90 9.67
CA PHE A 77 15.84 8.48 8.95
C PHE A 77 15.51 8.12 7.49
N PRO A 78 16.50 8.15 6.58
CA PRO A 78 16.28 7.75 5.19
C PRO A 78 15.79 6.30 5.09
N ILE A 79 14.74 6.08 4.29
CA ILE A 79 14.20 4.75 4.03
C ILE A 79 15.02 4.08 2.92
N THR A 80 15.53 2.88 3.20
CA THR A 80 16.30 2.05 2.26
C THR A 80 15.47 0.94 1.63
N GLY A 81 14.38 0.53 2.29
CA GLY A 81 13.46 -0.50 1.82
C GLY A 81 12.12 -0.45 2.57
N ALA A 82 11.06 -0.96 1.96
CA ALA A 82 9.77 -1.14 2.60
C ALA A 82 8.97 -2.25 1.91
N ALA A 83 8.22 -3.02 2.70
CA ALA A 83 7.27 -4.00 2.20
C ALA A 83 6.04 -4.02 3.13
N VAL A 84 4.86 -4.11 2.53
CA VAL A 84 3.59 -4.19 3.27
C VAL A 84 2.99 -5.56 3.03
N ALA A 85 2.46 -6.19 4.06
CA ALA A 85 1.63 -7.39 3.96
C ALA A 85 0.50 -7.33 5.01
N GLU A 86 -0.36 -8.34 5.05
CA GLU A 86 -1.51 -8.37 5.98
C GLU A 86 -1.09 -8.58 7.43
N ASP A 87 -0.17 -9.51 7.66
CA ASP A 87 0.22 -9.94 9.00
C ASP A 87 1.48 -9.23 9.51
N ASP A 88 2.45 -9.01 8.62
CA ASP A 88 3.73 -8.39 8.95
C ASP A 88 4.19 -7.42 7.86
N SER A 89 4.64 -6.23 8.26
CA SER A 89 5.12 -5.19 7.36
C SER A 89 6.40 -4.59 7.92
N ARG A 90 7.28 -4.15 7.02
CA ARG A 90 8.60 -3.63 7.41
C ARG A 90 8.95 -2.35 6.69
N VAL A 91 9.69 -1.52 7.40
CA VAL A 91 10.37 -0.34 6.87
C VAL A 91 11.83 -0.40 7.33
N ASP A 92 12.74 -0.35 6.38
CA ASP A 92 14.17 -0.40 6.62
C ASP A 92 14.72 1.02 6.63
N PHE A 93 15.45 1.39 7.69
CA PHE A 93 15.98 2.73 7.89
C PHE A 93 17.51 2.72 7.92
N ASP A 94 18.13 3.75 7.35
CA ASP A 94 19.56 4.05 7.48
C ASP A 94 19.80 4.79 8.82
N ILE A 95 19.87 4.03 9.92
CA ILE A 95 19.98 4.57 11.29
C ILE A 95 21.47 4.67 11.65
N PRO A 96 21.98 5.86 12.02
CA PRO A 96 23.32 5.97 12.59
C PRO A 96 23.35 5.28 13.96
N ASP A 97 24.48 4.66 14.33
CA ASP A 97 24.66 3.91 15.58
C ASP A 97 24.26 4.75 16.81
N THR A 98 22.98 4.62 17.22
CA THR A 98 22.32 5.47 18.22
C THR A 98 21.21 4.68 18.92
N GLY A 99 20.88 5.09 20.16
CA GLY A 99 20.03 4.39 21.13
C GLY A 99 18.53 4.29 20.80
N PHE A 100 18.16 3.97 19.56
CA PHE A 100 16.80 3.58 19.21
C PHE A 100 16.53 2.15 19.69
N THR A 101 15.71 2.02 20.72
CA THR A 101 15.22 0.73 21.18
C THR A 101 13.89 0.39 20.52
N LYS A 102 13.59 -0.90 20.42
CA LYS A 102 12.29 -1.37 19.92
C LYS A 102 11.15 -0.85 20.81
N GLU A 103 11.39 -0.80 22.11
CA GLU A 103 10.45 -0.40 23.14
C GLU A 103 10.05 1.08 22.97
N ASP A 104 11.03 1.97 22.79
CA ASP A 104 10.79 3.40 22.59
C ASP A 104 10.05 3.68 21.28
N VAL A 105 10.45 3.00 20.20
CA VAL A 105 9.76 3.11 18.90
C VAL A 105 8.31 2.65 19.02
N THR A 106 8.08 1.53 19.70
CA THR A 106 6.72 0.99 19.91
C THR A 106 5.87 1.95 20.72
N ALA A 107 6.40 2.51 21.81
CA ALA A 107 5.68 3.45 22.65
C ALA A 107 5.23 4.69 21.86
N ARG A 108 6.16 5.33 21.12
CA ARG A 108 5.89 6.52 20.31
C ARG A 108 4.95 6.25 19.13
N LEU A 109 5.07 5.08 18.49
CA LEU A 109 4.13 4.66 17.46
C LEU A 109 2.71 4.56 18.03
N MET A 110 2.55 3.92 19.18
CA MET A 110 1.23 3.77 19.81
C MET A 110 0.66 5.09 20.34
N GLU A 111 1.50 6.06 20.71
CA GLU A 111 1.04 7.44 20.99
C GLU A 111 0.40 8.07 19.75
N LEU A 112 1.04 7.97 18.58
CA LEU A 112 0.48 8.49 17.32
C LEU A 112 -0.82 7.78 16.93
N VAL A 113 -0.89 6.45 17.12
CA VAL A 113 -2.12 5.69 16.87
C VAL A 113 -3.26 6.17 17.77
N ARG A 114 -3.01 6.36 19.07
CA ARG A 114 -4.03 6.84 20.01
C ARG A 114 -4.43 8.30 19.77
N ALA A 115 -3.54 9.11 19.20
CA ALA A 115 -3.83 10.50 18.89
C ALA A 115 -4.83 10.66 17.71
N ASP A 116 -5.03 9.60 16.91
CA ASP A 116 -6.04 9.52 15.85
C ASP A 116 -6.07 10.75 14.94
N HIS A 117 -4.87 11.20 14.52
CA HIS A 117 -4.76 12.34 13.62
C HIS A 117 -5.38 12.03 12.25
N PRO A 118 -6.07 12.99 11.62
CA PRO A 118 -6.69 12.77 10.33
C PRO A 118 -5.63 12.48 9.25
N VAL A 119 -5.87 11.43 8.47
CA VAL A 119 -5.06 11.07 7.31
C VAL A 119 -5.77 11.54 6.04
N PHE A 120 -5.08 12.30 5.21
CA PHE A 120 -5.62 12.83 3.96
C PHE A 120 -4.62 12.65 2.82
N THR A 121 -5.14 12.63 1.60
CA THR A 121 -4.36 12.59 0.38
C THR A 121 -4.70 13.80 -0.48
N ARG A 122 -3.73 14.28 -1.26
CA ARG A 122 -3.91 15.38 -2.20
C ARG A 122 -3.00 15.17 -3.39
N LEU A 123 -3.49 15.52 -4.58
CA LEU A 123 -2.65 15.63 -5.77
C LEU A 123 -1.90 16.96 -5.76
N ILE A 124 -0.60 16.89 -6.02
CA ILE A 124 0.29 18.05 -6.07
C ILE A 124 0.87 18.18 -7.48
N THR A 125 1.24 19.40 -7.87
CA THR A 125 1.94 19.63 -9.14
C THR A 125 3.42 19.28 -9.01
N ASP A 126 4.11 19.13 -10.15
CA ASP A 126 5.56 18.89 -10.16
C ASP A 126 6.33 20.08 -9.55
N GLU A 127 5.84 21.30 -9.75
CA GLU A 127 6.40 22.51 -9.14
C GLU A 127 6.25 22.48 -7.61
N GLU A 128 5.08 22.09 -7.09
CA GLU A 128 4.86 21.92 -5.65
C GLU A 128 5.79 20.85 -5.06
N LEU A 129 5.97 19.72 -5.77
CA LEU A 129 6.87 18.65 -5.35
C LEU A 129 8.33 19.13 -5.35
N ALA A 130 8.76 19.84 -6.40
CA ALA A 130 10.10 20.40 -6.50
C ALA A 130 10.39 21.43 -5.40
N ALA A 131 9.39 22.23 -5.03
CA ALA A 131 9.49 23.19 -3.93
C ALA A 131 9.52 22.53 -2.53
N ASN A 132 9.08 21.27 -2.40
CA ASN A 132 9.00 20.55 -1.13
C ASN A 132 9.72 19.19 -1.18
N PRO A 133 11.06 19.16 -1.35
CA PRO A 133 11.81 17.93 -1.54
C PRO A 133 11.71 16.95 -0.36
N GLY A 134 11.43 17.44 0.86
CA GLY A 134 11.23 16.62 2.06
C GLY A 134 9.98 15.73 2.04
N LEU A 135 9.06 15.93 1.08
CA LEU A 135 7.92 15.02 0.88
C LEU A 135 8.37 13.62 0.43
N VAL A 136 9.54 13.52 -0.22
CA VAL A 136 10.10 12.24 -0.67
C VAL A 136 10.98 11.66 0.44
N LYS A 137 10.45 10.65 1.14
CA LYS A 137 11.18 9.97 2.24
C LYS A 137 12.10 8.83 1.79
N SER A 138 11.92 8.34 0.56
CA SER A 138 12.71 7.23 0.01
C SER A 138 14.06 7.72 -0.49
N LYS A 139 15.14 7.02 -0.11
CA LYS A 139 16.50 7.31 -0.58
C LYS A 139 16.70 6.92 -2.06
N ASN A 140 16.01 5.86 -2.51
CA ASN A 140 16.33 5.17 -3.76
C ASN A 140 15.27 5.36 -4.86
N VAL A 141 14.06 5.82 -4.52
CA VAL A 141 12.94 5.90 -5.47
C VAL A 141 12.36 7.29 -5.43
N ARG A 142 12.40 7.97 -6.59
CA ARG A 142 11.72 9.25 -6.78
C ARG A 142 10.36 9.04 -7.46
N PRO A 143 9.36 9.88 -7.16
CA PRO A 143 8.15 9.94 -7.96
C PRO A 143 8.49 10.20 -9.44
N PRO A 144 7.74 9.64 -10.40
CA PRO A 144 7.85 10.05 -11.79
C PRO A 144 7.51 11.54 -11.92
N VAL A 145 8.21 12.22 -12.83
CA VAL A 145 7.94 13.57 -13.35
C VAL A 145 7.48 13.46 -14.79
#